data_AF-W2LK59-F1
#
_entry.id   AF-W2LK59-F1
#
_cell.length_a   1.000
_cell.length_b   1.000
_cell.length_c   1.000
_cell.angle_alpha   90.00
_cell.angle_beta   90.00
_cell.angle_gamma   90.00
#
_symmetry.space_group_name_H-M   'P 1'
#
loop_
_entity.id
_entity.type
_entity.pdbx_description
1 polymer ?
#
loop_
_entity_poly.entity_id
_entity_poly.type
_entity_poly.pdbx_seq_one_letter_code
_entity_poly.pdbx_strand_id
1 'polypeptide(L)'
;IIRGSSVEQMKRLTIGVELAAQPSVLFLDEPTSGLDARSAKLIMDGVRKVANTGRTVVCTIHQPSTEVFSVFDSLLLLKRGGETVFAGELGKNASEMIAYFESIDGVAKLEDNYNPATWMLEVIGAGVGNSNGDRTDFVKIFQSSKHFELLQANLDREGVSHPSPLMPPLEYSDKRAATELTQARFLIQRFFRMYWRTASYNLTRFFLALILGLVFGITYVSAEYTSYAGINSGMGMLFCTTGFLGFISFSSVMPMASQDRLAFYRERAAQTYNALWYFVGSTVVEIPYVFFSTMLLMAPYFPMVGFTGGATFFAYWLHLSMHVLWQAYFGQLMSYLMPTVEVATIFGVLLQMIFFLFNGFNPPGASIPQGYKWLYHITPHKYSLALVASLVFGDCPSDGDGSEIGCQVMTGLPPSLPEDMTVKDYLGDVFAMKHSEIYKNFGFVLGFIVVYRFLALLALRFVNHQKK
;
A
#
# COMPACT_ATOMS: atom_id res chain seq x y z
N ILE A 1 -9.85 6.44 5.79
CA ILE A 1 -10.93 6.70 6.78
C ILE A 1 -12.02 7.48 6.05
N ILE A 2 -13.26 7.00 6.05
CA ILE A 2 -14.40 7.76 5.50
C ILE A 2 -14.57 8.97 6.43
N ARG A 3 -14.15 10.16 5.99
CA ARG A 3 -14.26 11.38 6.79
C ARG A 3 -15.74 11.56 7.18
N GLY A 4 -16.02 11.62 8.49
CA GLY A 4 -17.35 11.88 9.03
C GLY A 4 -18.14 10.67 9.54
N SER A 5 -17.63 9.43 9.44
CA SER A 5 -18.31 8.25 10.03
C SER A 5 -17.94 8.04 11.49
N SER A 6 -18.92 7.68 12.32
CA SER A 6 -18.67 7.31 13.72
C SER A 6 -17.94 5.96 13.84
N VAL A 7 -17.29 5.71 14.99
CA VAL A 7 -16.62 4.42 15.26
C VAL A 7 -17.63 3.26 15.17
N GLU A 8 -18.85 3.46 15.67
CA GLU A 8 -19.96 2.50 15.54
C GLU A 8 -20.28 2.18 14.08
N GLN A 9 -20.44 3.20 13.23
CA GLN A 9 -20.74 3.00 11.80
C GLN A 9 -19.62 2.23 11.09
N MET A 10 -18.36 2.53 11.40
CA MET A 10 -17.21 1.82 10.84
C MET A 10 -17.15 0.35 11.29
N LYS A 11 -17.51 0.06 12.55
CA LYS A 11 -17.64 -1.32 13.04
C LYS A 11 -18.77 -2.07 12.34
N ARG A 12 -19.95 -1.46 12.21
CA ARG A 12 -21.08 -2.04 11.46
C ARG A 12 -20.72 -2.33 10.02
N LEU A 13 -20.01 -1.42 9.36
CA LEU A 13 -19.53 -1.62 8.00
C LEU A 13 -18.58 -2.82 7.92
N THR A 14 -17.65 -2.94 8.87
CA THR A 14 -16.69 -4.06 8.90
C THR A 14 -17.39 -5.40 9.10
N ILE A 15 -18.32 -5.48 10.05
CA ILE A 15 -19.16 -6.68 10.24
C ILE A 15 -19.99 -6.97 8.98
N GLY A 16 -20.58 -5.94 8.37
CA GLY A 16 -21.37 -6.06 7.14
C GLY A 16 -20.58 -6.60 5.95
N VAL A 17 -19.30 -6.24 5.83
CA VAL A 17 -18.41 -6.79 4.78
C VAL A 17 -18.22 -8.29 4.97
N GLU A 18 -17.99 -8.76 6.20
CA GLU A 18 -17.85 -10.20 6.48
C GLU A 18 -19.17 -10.95 6.29
N LEU A 19 -20.30 -10.34 6.68
CA LEU A 19 -21.64 -10.91 6.50
C LEU A 19 -22.05 -11.04 5.02
N ALA A 20 -21.49 -10.20 4.13
CA ALA A 20 -21.77 -10.28 2.70
C ALA A 20 -21.31 -11.60 2.08
N ALA A 21 -20.32 -12.27 2.68
CA ALA A 21 -19.89 -13.61 2.26
C ALA A 21 -20.85 -14.73 2.72
N GLN A 22 -21.90 -14.39 3.47
CA GLN A 22 -22.87 -15.32 4.06
C GLN A 22 -22.21 -16.47 4.85
N PRO A 23 -21.31 -16.18 5.82
CA PRO A 23 -20.60 -17.22 6.55
C PRO A 23 -21.55 -18.05 7.42
N SER A 24 -21.25 -19.35 7.57
CA SER A 24 -21.92 -20.23 8.53
C SER A 24 -21.43 -19.99 9.97
N VAL A 25 -20.15 -19.64 10.11
CA VAL A 25 -19.49 -19.32 11.39
C VAL A 25 -18.85 -17.94 11.29
N LEU A 26 -19.15 -17.07 12.24
CA LEU A 26 -18.64 -15.71 12.32
C LEU A 26 -17.79 -15.53 13.58
N PHE A 27 -16.52 -15.15 13.40
CA PHE A 27 -15.62 -14.79 14.50
C PHE A 27 -15.51 -13.27 14.61
N LEU A 28 -15.75 -12.72 15.81
CA LEU A 28 -15.67 -11.29 16.08
C LEU A 28 -14.70 -11.03 17.23
N ASP A 29 -13.61 -10.33 16.94
CA ASP A 29 -12.64 -9.94 17.96
C ASP A 29 -13.03 -8.58 18.56
N GLU A 30 -13.37 -8.55 19.84
CA GLU A 30 -13.77 -7.37 20.61
C GLU A 30 -14.73 -6.39 19.88
N PRO A 31 -15.91 -6.85 19.43
CA PRO A 31 -16.82 -6.03 18.62
C PRO A 31 -17.34 -4.78 19.35
N THR A 32 -17.24 -4.73 20.68
CA THR A 32 -17.71 -3.61 21.52
C THR A 32 -16.61 -2.62 21.92
N SER A 33 -15.32 -2.91 21.67
CA SER A 33 -14.19 -2.07 22.11
C SER A 33 -14.22 -0.64 21.53
N GLY A 34 -14.02 0.38 22.36
CA GLY A 34 -14.06 1.79 21.93
C GLY A 34 -15.46 2.33 21.59
N LEU A 35 -16.52 1.63 21.99
CA LEU A 35 -17.91 2.10 21.92
C LEU A 35 -18.45 2.43 23.31
N ASP A 36 -19.36 3.38 23.38
CA ASP A 36 -20.21 3.58 24.56
C ASP A 36 -21.23 2.44 24.70
N ALA A 37 -21.82 2.30 25.90
CA ALA A 37 -22.73 1.19 26.22
C ALA A 37 -23.92 1.08 25.24
N ARG A 38 -24.50 2.20 24.80
CA ARG A 38 -25.65 2.20 23.89
C ARG A 38 -25.23 1.72 22.50
N SER A 39 -24.14 2.25 21.98
CA SER A 39 -23.59 1.82 20.68
C SER A 39 -23.19 0.36 20.69
N ALA A 40 -22.54 -0.11 21.77
CA ALA A 40 -22.18 -1.52 21.94
C ALA A 40 -23.41 -2.43 21.94
N LYS A 41 -24.48 -2.06 22.66
CA LYS A 41 -25.74 -2.79 22.66
C LYS A 41 -26.36 -2.90 21.27
N LEU A 42 -26.37 -1.81 20.50
CA LEU A 42 -26.91 -1.79 19.14
C LEU A 42 -26.12 -2.71 18.18
N ILE A 43 -24.79 -2.76 18.29
CA ILE A 43 -23.97 -3.73 17.56
C ILE A 43 -24.37 -5.15 17.92
N MET A 44 -24.45 -5.44 19.22
CA MET A 44 -24.70 -6.79 19.72
C MET A 44 -26.12 -7.27 19.41
N ASP A 45 -27.11 -6.40 19.38
CA ASP A 45 -28.47 -6.73 18.91
C ASP A 45 -28.48 -7.10 17.42
N GLY A 46 -27.64 -6.43 16.61
CA GLY A 46 -27.42 -6.80 15.22
C GLY A 46 -26.78 -8.18 15.09
N VAL A 47 -25.72 -8.44 15.86
CA VAL A 47 -25.04 -9.75 15.91
C VAL A 47 -25.99 -10.85 16.37
N ARG A 48 -26.85 -10.58 17.37
CA ARG A 48 -27.88 -11.52 17.83
C ARG A 48 -28.88 -11.88 16.75
N LYS A 49 -29.32 -10.91 15.97
CA LYS A 49 -30.20 -11.16 14.81
C LYS A 49 -29.52 -12.09 13.80
N VAL A 50 -28.21 -11.93 13.56
CA VAL A 50 -27.45 -12.85 12.71
C VAL A 50 -27.41 -14.25 13.30
N ALA A 51 -27.11 -14.41 14.59
CA ALA A 51 -27.10 -15.70 15.26
C ALA A 51 -28.47 -16.41 15.16
N ASN A 52 -29.56 -15.67 15.38
CA ASN A 52 -30.93 -16.18 15.28
C ASN A 52 -31.32 -16.67 13.87
N THR A 53 -30.53 -16.38 12.82
CA THR A 53 -30.72 -16.98 11.48
C THR A 53 -30.14 -18.39 11.34
N GLY A 54 -29.63 -18.99 12.43
CA GLY A 54 -29.00 -20.31 12.43
C GLY A 54 -27.49 -20.27 12.15
N ARG A 55 -26.84 -19.12 12.34
CA ARG A 55 -25.39 -18.97 12.18
C ARG A 55 -24.70 -19.06 13.53
N THR A 56 -23.53 -19.69 13.57
CA THR A 56 -22.69 -19.71 14.76
C THR A 56 -21.91 -18.41 14.85
N VAL A 57 -21.97 -17.72 15.99
CA VAL A 57 -21.17 -16.53 16.24
C VAL A 57 -20.30 -16.76 17.46
N VAL A 58 -19.00 -16.54 17.32
CA VAL A 58 -18.02 -16.58 18.40
C VAL A 58 -17.42 -15.19 18.52
N CYS A 59 -17.43 -14.61 19.72
CA CYS A 59 -16.79 -13.33 19.93
C CYS A 59 -16.05 -13.25 21.27
N THR A 60 -14.97 -12.46 21.29
CA THR A 60 -14.23 -12.10 22.49
C THR A 60 -14.77 -10.77 23.03
N ILE A 61 -14.98 -10.66 24.35
CA ILE A 61 -15.32 -9.39 25.00
C ILE A 61 -14.57 -9.30 26.33
N HIS A 62 -13.86 -8.20 26.53
CA HIS A 62 -13.06 -7.95 27.72
C HIS A 62 -13.90 -7.72 28.99
N GLN A 63 -14.95 -6.91 28.92
CA GLN A 63 -15.85 -6.65 30.05
C GLN A 63 -17.20 -6.08 29.57
N PRO A 64 -18.21 -6.94 29.30
CA PRO A 64 -19.50 -6.46 28.80
C PRO A 64 -20.34 -5.79 29.90
N SER A 65 -21.16 -4.81 29.50
CA SER A 65 -22.25 -4.32 30.35
C SER A 65 -23.32 -5.41 30.52
N THR A 66 -24.13 -5.31 31.58
CA THR A 66 -25.25 -6.24 31.83
C THR A 66 -26.16 -6.40 30.60
N GLU A 67 -26.46 -5.30 29.91
CA GLU A 67 -27.29 -5.29 28.70
C GLU A 67 -26.68 -6.07 27.53
N VAL A 68 -25.35 -6.00 27.38
CA VAL A 68 -24.63 -6.77 26.35
C VAL A 68 -24.49 -8.23 26.77
N PHE A 69 -24.21 -8.48 28.04
CA PHE A 69 -24.02 -9.83 28.56
C PHE A 69 -25.27 -10.70 28.44
N SER A 70 -26.45 -10.10 28.65
CA SER A 70 -27.74 -10.79 28.50
C SER A 70 -28.05 -11.32 27.08
N VAL A 71 -27.27 -10.92 26.08
CA VAL A 71 -27.47 -11.31 24.67
C VAL A 71 -26.77 -12.62 24.32
N PHE A 72 -25.90 -13.14 25.19
CA PHE A 72 -25.15 -14.36 24.95
C PHE A 72 -25.93 -15.61 25.35
N ASP A 73 -25.84 -16.65 24.51
CA ASP A 73 -26.42 -17.96 24.78
C ASP A 73 -25.46 -18.85 25.58
N SER A 74 -24.14 -18.73 25.33
CA SER A 74 -23.10 -19.52 25.96
C SER A 74 -21.87 -18.67 26.27
N LEU A 75 -21.08 -19.10 27.25
CA LEU A 75 -19.84 -18.45 27.68
C LEU A 75 -18.70 -19.47 27.72
N LEU A 76 -17.55 -19.05 27.19
CA LEU A 76 -16.25 -19.68 27.44
C LEU A 76 -15.41 -18.67 28.23
N LEU A 77 -15.18 -18.96 29.50
CA LEU A 77 -14.38 -18.11 30.38
C LEU A 77 -12.98 -18.70 30.54
N LEU A 78 -11.98 -17.88 30.25
CA LEU A 78 -10.57 -18.22 30.33
C LEU A 78 -9.89 -17.39 31.42
N LYS A 79 -9.01 -18.00 32.19
CA LYS A 79 -8.10 -17.28 33.11
C LYS A 79 -6.72 -17.07 32.48
N ARG A 80 -5.88 -16.29 33.15
CA ARG A 80 -4.48 -16.09 32.75
C ARG A 80 -3.76 -17.44 32.57
N GLY A 81 -3.07 -17.61 31.45
CA GLY A 81 -2.49 -18.89 31.04
C GLY A 81 -3.29 -19.64 29.98
N GLY A 82 -4.47 -19.14 29.60
CA GLY A 82 -5.32 -19.77 28.59
C GLY A 82 -6.11 -20.98 29.10
N GLU A 83 -6.18 -21.14 30.42
CA GLU A 83 -6.89 -22.26 31.05
C GLU A 83 -8.39 -21.95 31.18
N THR A 84 -9.23 -22.94 30.91
CA THR A 84 -10.68 -22.80 31.00
C THR A 84 -11.16 -22.94 32.44
N VAL A 85 -11.99 -22.00 32.88
CA VAL A 85 -12.58 -22.00 34.24
C VAL A 85 -14.09 -22.20 34.22
N PHE A 86 -14.74 -21.92 33.09
CA PHE A 86 -16.14 -22.23 32.85
C PHE A 86 -16.39 -22.30 31.34
N ALA A 87 -17.15 -23.29 30.90
CA ALA A 87 -17.67 -23.36 29.55
C ALA A 87 -19.08 -23.97 29.57
N GLY A 88 -20.06 -23.26 29.03
CA GLY A 88 -21.43 -23.75 29.02
C GLY A 88 -22.46 -22.70 28.62
N GLU A 89 -23.72 -23.13 28.61
CA GLU A 89 -24.86 -22.24 28.41
C GLU A 89 -25.02 -21.32 29.63
N LEU A 90 -25.35 -20.05 29.38
CA LEU A 90 -25.55 -19.07 30.46
C LEU A 90 -26.92 -19.25 31.14
N GLY A 91 -27.91 -19.77 30.42
CA GLY A 91 -29.30 -19.78 30.86
C GLY A 91 -29.90 -18.37 30.89
N LYS A 92 -31.13 -18.24 31.42
CA LYS A 92 -31.83 -16.96 31.47
C LYS A 92 -31.14 -16.03 32.47
N ASN A 93 -30.70 -14.85 32.01
CA ASN A 93 -29.97 -13.87 32.82
C ASN A 93 -28.72 -14.45 33.51
N ALA A 94 -28.00 -15.36 32.84
CA ALA A 94 -26.78 -16.00 33.36
C ALA A 94 -26.97 -16.87 34.63
N SER A 95 -28.19 -17.37 34.87
CA SER A 95 -28.51 -18.16 36.06
C SER A 95 -27.63 -19.40 36.26
N GLU A 96 -27.28 -20.11 35.19
CA GLU A 96 -26.47 -21.34 35.26
C GLU A 96 -25.03 -21.02 35.69
N MET A 97 -24.45 -19.96 35.11
CA MET A 97 -23.12 -19.49 35.48
C MET A 97 -23.08 -18.99 36.93
N ILE A 98 -24.08 -18.22 37.36
CA ILE A 98 -24.18 -17.72 38.73
C ILE A 98 -24.27 -18.90 39.71
N ALA A 99 -25.16 -19.85 39.47
CA ALA A 99 -25.32 -21.04 40.31
C ALA A 99 -24.04 -21.88 40.38
N TYR A 100 -23.31 -22.03 39.27
CA TYR A 100 -22.02 -22.71 39.24
C TYR A 100 -21.01 -22.04 40.17
N PHE A 101 -20.76 -20.74 40.01
CA PHE A 101 -19.76 -20.04 40.82
C PHE A 101 -20.18 -19.90 42.30
N GLU A 102 -21.46 -19.73 42.60
CA GLU A 102 -21.96 -19.69 43.98
C GLU A 102 -21.92 -21.05 44.69
N SER A 103 -21.85 -22.16 43.94
CA SER A 103 -21.67 -23.50 44.51
C SER A 103 -20.25 -23.78 45.00
N ILE A 104 -19.28 -22.92 44.64
CA ILE A 104 -17.87 -23.09 44.98
C ILE A 104 -17.60 -22.46 46.35
N ASP A 105 -17.04 -23.25 47.26
CA ASP A 105 -16.66 -22.78 48.59
C ASP A 105 -15.65 -21.61 48.51
N GLY A 106 -15.97 -20.52 49.23
CA GLY A 106 -15.11 -19.33 49.30
C GLY A 106 -15.38 -18.26 48.22
N VAL A 107 -16.34 -18.49 47.31
CA VAL A 107 -16.80 -17.46 46.36
C VAL A 107 -17.81 -16.54 47.03
N ALA A 108 -17.62 -15.22 46.88
CA ALA A 108 -18.59 -14.23 47.34
C ALA A 108 -19.83 -14.26 46.43
N LYS A 109 -21.02 -14.34 47.04
CA LYS A 109 -22.29 -14.34 46.30
C LYS A 109 -22.48 -13.04 45.51
N LEU A 110 -23.24 -13.12 44.42
CA LEU A 110 -23.54 -11.95 43.60
C LEU A 110 -24.44 -10.99 44.39
N GLU A 111 -24.06 -9.70 44.45
CA GLU A 111 -24.89 -8.66 45.05
C GLU A 111 -26.05 -8.26 44.15
N ASP A 112 -27.18 -7.86 44.76
CA ASP A 112 -28.34 -7.34 44.05
C ASP A 112 -27.96 -6.11 43.20
N ASN A 113 -28.37 -6.10 41.93
CA ASN A 113 -28.04 -5.09 40.92
C ASN A 113 -26.57 -4.99 40.50
N TYR A 114 -25.72 -5.96 40.85
CA TYR A 114 -24.36 -6.00 40.35
C TYR A 114 -24.24 -6.70 38.99
N ASN A 115 -23.28 -6.30 38.15
CA ASN A 115 -23.11 -6.88 36.82
C ASN A 115 -22.49 -8.28 36.91
N PRO A 116 -23.20 -9.36 36.49
CA PRO A 116 -22.68 -10.73 36.57
C PRO A 116 -21.36 -10.91 35.81
N ALA A 117 -21.18 -10.18 34.71
CA ALA A 117 -19.96 -10.26 33.90
C ALA A 117 -18.75 -9.60 34.60
N THR A 118 -18.97 -8.54 35.38
CA THR A 118 -17.91 -7.96 36.21
C THR A 118 -17.58 -8.88 37.38
N TRP A 119 -18.62 -9.38 38.06
CA TRP A 119 -18.47 -10.29 39.19
C TRP A 119 -17.71 -11.57 38.83
N MET A 120 -18.04 -12.25 37.73
CA MET A 120 -17.34 -13.48 37.35
C MET A 120 -15.83 -13.25 37.12
N LEU A 121 -15.44 -12.07 36.60
CA LEU A 121 -14.04 -11.70 36.40
C LEU A 121 -13.34 -11.42 37.73
N GLU A 122 -14.03 -10.82 38.70
CA GLU A 122 -13.53 -10.61 40.05
C GLU A 122 -13.36 -11.92 40.84
N VAL A 123 -14.30 -12.85 40.69
CA VAL A 123 -14.26 -14.19 41.31
C VAL A 123 -12.99 -14.94 40.88
N ILE A 124 -12.66 -14.93 39.59
CA ILE A 124 -11.48 -15.62 39.05
C ILE A 124 -10.17 -14.83 39.24
N GLY A 125 -10.19 -13.68 39.92
CA GLY A 125 -9.01 -12.86 40.19
C GLY A 125 -8.53 -12.02 39.01
N ALA A 126 -9.36 -11.80 37.98
CA ALA A 126 -9.06 -10.89 36.87
C ALA A 126 -9.43 -9.42 37.18
N GLY A 127 -10.10 -9.15 38.31
CA GLY A 127 -10.46 -7.81 38.78
C GLY A 127 -9.35 -7.08 39.56
N VAL A 128 -9.50 -5.76 39.72
CA VAL A 128 -8.54 -4.93 40.47
C VAL A 128 -8.72 -5.16 41.97
N GLY A 129 -7.76 -5.84 42.60
CA GLY A 129 -7.63 -5.88 44.07
C GLY A 129 -8.08 -7.15 44.78
N ASN A 130 -8.36 -8.26 44.08
CA ASN A 130 -8.82 -9.49 44.72
C ASN A 130 -7.79 -10.64 44.65
N SER A 131 -7.43 -11.20 45.80
CA SER A 131 -6.45 -12.30 45.95
C SER A 131 -7.07 -13.70 45.95
N ASN A 132 -8.37 -13.81 45.67
CA ASN A 132 -9.09 -15.09 45.64
C ASN A 132 -8.66 -16.01 44.49
N GLY A 133 -8.20 -15.45 43.37
CA GLY A 133 -7.73 -16.23 42.22
C GLY A 133 -6.53 -17.14 42.49
N ASP A 134 -5.71 -16.79 43.50
CA ASP A 134 -4.54 -17.61 43.91
C ASP A 134 -4.86 -18.64 44.99
N ARG A 135 -6.01 -18.53 45.67
CA ARG A 135 -6.41 -19.44 46.76
C ARG A 135 -7.23 -20.64 46.29
N THR A 136 -7.98 -20.48 45.20
CA THR A 136 -8.91 -21.50 44.71
C THR A 136 -8.55 -21.91 43.29
N ASP A 137 -8.30 -23.21 43.06
CA ASP A 137 -7.97 -23.74 41.74
C ASP A 137 -9.25 -23.98 40.91
N PHE A 138 -9.76 -22.90 40.32
CA PHE A 138 -10.97 -22.94 39.48
C PHE A 138 -10.86 -23.90 38.29
N VAL A 139 -9.64 -24.19 37.81
CA VAL A 139 -9.44 -25.09 36.66
C VAL A 139 -9.73 -26.53 37.06
N LYS A 140 -9.17 -26.99 38.19
CA LYS A 140 -9.49 -28.33 38.72
C LYS A 140 -10.96 -28.48 39.07
N ILE A 141 -11.55 -27.45 39.68
CA ILE A 141 -12.97 -27.46 40.03
C ILE A 141 -13.82 -27.62 38.77
N PHE A 142 -13.53 -26.85 37.72
CA PHE A 142 -14.21 -26.98 36.44
C PHE A 142 -14.05 -28.37 35.85
N GLN A 143 -12.85 -28.94 35.82
CA GLN A 143 -12.59 -30.30 35.32
C GLN A 143 -13.38 -31.39 36.07
N SER A 144 -13.64 -31.20 37.36
CA SER A 144 -14.46 -32.11 38.18
C SER A 144 -15.97 -31.82 38.12
N SER A 145 -16.37 -30.76 37.40
CA SER A 145 -17.76 -30.29 37.36
C SER A 145 -18.60 -31.05 36.34
N LYS A 146 -19.92 -31.10 36.59
CA LYS A 146 -20.91 -31.62 35.63
C LYS A 146 -20.89 -30.87 34.29
N HIS A 147 -20.53 -29.58 34.27
CA HIS A 147 -20.42 -28.82 33.03
C HIS A 147 -19.28 -29.35 32.14
N PHE A 148 -18.16 -29.73 32.74
CA PHE A 148 -17.04 -30.33 32.00
C PHE A 148 -17.38 -31.72 31.48
N GLU A 149 -18.06 -32.55 32.26
CA GLU A 149 -18.56 -33.85 31.79
C GLU A 149 -19.50 -33.70 30.58
N LEU A 150 -20.42 -32.73 30.63
CA LEU A 150 -21.34 -32.43 29.54
C LEU A 150 -20.62 -31.87 28.30
N LEU A 151 -19.63 -31.00 28.50
CA LEU A 151 -18.77 -30.49 27.43
C LEU A 151 -18.01 -31.63 26.74
N GLN A 152 -17.39 -32.51 27.52
CA GLN A 152 -16.65 -33.66 27.01
C GLN A 152 -17.57 -34.59 26.22
N ALA A 153 -18.74 -34.93 26.78
CA ALA A 153 -19.74 -35.75 26.10
C ALA A 153 -20.27 -35.11 24.80
N ASN A 154 -20.33 -33.77 24.71
CA ASN A 154 -20.71 -33.06 23.49
C ASN A 154 -19.61 -33.06 22.44
N LEU A 155 -18.34 -32.92 22.86
CA LEU A 155 -17.18 -33.00 21.97
C LEU A 155 -17.02 -34.42 21.42
N ASP A 156 -17.24 -35.44 22.24
CA ASP A 156 -17.08 -36.86 21.86
C ASP A 156 -18.18 -37.36 20.88
N ARG A 157 -19.13 -36.51 20.48
CA ARG A 157 -20.17 -36.88 19.50
C ARG A 157 -19.58 -37.11 18.10
N GLU A 158 -20.14 -38.09 17.40
CA GLU A 158 -19.84 -38.33 15.98
C GLU A 158 -20.16 -37.08 15.13
N GLY A 159 -19.23 -36.72 14.26
CA GLY A 159 -19.28 -35.53 13.40
C GLY A 159 -18.72 -34.26 14.04
N VAL A 160 -18.36 -34.29 15.33
CA VAL A 160 -17.66 -33.19 16.01
C VAL A 160 -16.17 -33.52 16.12
N SER A 161 -15.80 -34.45 17.00
CA SER A 161 -14.39 -34.87 17.18
C SER A 161 -14.05 -36.16 16.43
N HIS A 162 -15.07 -36.90 15.99
CA HIS A 162 -14.92 -38.15 15.28
C HIS A 162 -15.60 -38.08 13.90
N PRO A 163 -15.07 -38.74 12.86
CA PRO A 163 -15.72 -38.81 11.56
C PRO A 163 -17.11 -39.43 11.69
N SER A 164 -18.13 -38.80 11.09
CA SER A 164 -19.47 -39.37 11.01
C SER A 164 -19.78 -39.79 9.56
N PRO A 165 -20.37 -40.97 9.34
CA PRO A 165 -20.85 -41.34 8.01
C PRO A 165 -22.02 -40.47 7.52
N LEU A 166 -22.71 -39.76 8.43
CA LEU A 166 -23.85 -38.91 8.11
C LEU A 166 -23.45 -37.45 7.80
N MET A 167 -22.28 -37.01 8.25
CA MET A 167 -21.78 -35.65 8.05
C MET A 167 -20.38 -35.70 7.42
N PRO A 168 -20.27 -35.64 6.08
CA PRO A 168 -18.98 -35.65 5.42
C PRO A 168 -18.16 -34.39 5.76
N PRO A 169 -16.82 -34.49 5.72
CA PRO A 169 -15.96 -33.35 5.98
C PRO A 169 -16.20 -32.23 4.97
N LEU A 170 -16.07 -30.99 5.43
CA LEU A 170 -16.29 -29.83 4.60
C LEU A 170 -15.04 -29.56 3.74
N GLU A 171 -15.08 -30.03 2.48
CA GLU A 171 -13.99 -29.85 1.53
C GLU A 171 -14.27 -28.70 0.56
N TYR A 172 -13.27 -27.84 0.36
CA TYR A 172 -13.32 -26.76 -0.63
C TYR A 172 -12.34 -27.06 -1.75
N SER A 173 -12.82 -27.07 -3.00
CA SER A 173 -11.99 -27.26 -4.20
C SER A 173 -11.05 -26.07 -4.44
N ASP A 174 -11.56 -24.87 -4.20
CA ASP A 174 -10.89 -23.63 -4.54
C ASP A 174 -10.58 -22.80 -3.30
N LYS A 175 -9.41 -22.16 -3.34
CA LYS A 175 -8.97 -21.27 -2.26
C LYS A 175 -9.84 -20.01 -2.14
N ARG A 176 -10.53 -19.61 -3.21
CA ARG A 176 -11.32 -18.37 -3.30
C ARG A 176 -12.62 -18.62 -4.03
N ALA A 177 -13.69 -17.96 -3.61
CA ALA A 177 -15.01 -18.12 -4.21
C ALA A 177 -15.14 -17.47 -5.61
N ALA A 178 -14.43 -16.37 -5.87
CA ALA A 178 -14.53 -15.63 -7.12
C ALA A 178 -13.46 -16.06 -8.14
N THR A 179 -13.82 -16.10 -9.42
CA THR A 179 -12.85 -16.35 -10.51
C THR A 179 -11.79 -15.25 -10.60
N GLU A 180 -10.62 -15.57 -11.17
CA GLU A 180 -9.53 -14.61 -11.34
C GLU A 180 -9.95 -13.39 -12.19
N LEU A 181 -10.80 -13.56 -13.21
CA LEU A 181 -11.32 -12.45 -14.02
C LEU A 181 -12.23 -11.52 -13.22
N THR A 182 -13.10 -12.08 -12.37
CA THR A 182 -13.96 -11.30 -11.49
C THR A 182 -13.11 -10.48 -10.52
N GLN A 183 -12.12 -11.11 -9.88
CA GLN A 183 -11.18 -10.43 -8.99
C GLN A 183 -10.45 -9.29 -9.70
N ALA A 184 -9.92 -9.54 -10.91
CA ALA A 184 -9.24 -8.55 -11.73
C ALA A 184 -10.12 -7.32 -12.01
N ARG A 185 -11.35 -7.56 -12.50
CA ARG A 185 -12.29 -6.49 -12.86
C ARG A 185 -12.61 -5.61 -11.66
N PHE A 186 -12.96 -6.21 -10.52
CA PHE A 186 -13.33 -5.44 -9.32
C PHE A 186 -12.14 -4.67 -8.74
N LEU A 187 -10.95 -5.26 -8.71
CA LEU A 187 -9.76 -4.59 -8.18
C LEU A 187 -9.30 -3.43 -9.07
N ILE A 188 -9.23 -3.64 -10.38
CA ILE A 188 -8.90 -2.56 -11.32
C ILE A 188 -9.92 -1.43 -11.16
N GLN A 189 -11.23 -1.74 -11.19
CA GLN A 189 -12.27 -0.73 -11.00
C GLN A 189 -12.16 -0.02 -9.63
N ARG A 190 -11.82 -0.73 -8.56
CA ARG A 190 -11.59 -0.17 -7.23
C ARG A 190 -10.46 0.84 -7.25
N PHE A 191 -9.31 0.51 -7.84
CA PHE A 191 -8.17 1.43 -7.91
C PHE A 191 -8.49 2.68 -8.72
N PHE A 192 -9.12 2.56 -9.89
CA PHE A 192 -9.55 3.71 -10.68
C PHE A 192 -10.53 4.61 -9.91
N ARG A 193 -11.53 4.02 -9.24
CA ARG A 193 -12.46 4.79 -8.40
C ARG A 193 -11.76 5.44 -7.21
N MET A 194 -10.78 4.76 -6.61
CA MET A 194 -10.01 5.28 -5.49
C MET A 194 -9.17 6.49 -5.93
N TYR A 195 -8.43 6.39 -7.03
CA TYR A 195 -7.59 7.49 -7.54
C TYR A 195 -8.41 8.68 -8.01
N TRP A 196 -9.58 8.43 -8.61
CA TRP A 196 -10.51 9.48 -9.00
C TRP A 196 -11.11 10.20 -7.79
N ARG A 197 -11.51 9.47 -6.75
CA ARG A 197 -12.12 10.04 -5.53
C ARG A 197 -11.11 10.69 -4.60
N THR A 198 -9.85 10.26 -4.64
CA THR A 198 -8.75 10.91 -3.91
C THR A 198 -8.17 12.05 -4.75
N ALA A 199 -9.01 13.07 -5.00
CA ALA A 199 -8.67 14.18 -5.89
C ALA A 199 -7.40 14.91 -5.46
N SER A 200 -7.12 15.04 -4.15
CA SER A 200 -5.92 15.71 -3.64
C SER A 200 -4.63 15.09 -4.16
N TYR A 201 -4.59 13.78 -4.41
CA TYR A 201 -3.39 13.12 -4.91
C TYR A 201 -3.07 13.54 -6.36
N ASN A 202 -4.04 13.35 -7.26
CA ASN A 202 -3.84 13.61 -8.69
C ASN A 202 -3.92 15.11 -9.03
N LEU A 203 -4.79 15.88 -8.38
CA LEU A 203 -4.93 17.32 -8.61
C LEU A 203 -3.64 18.07 -8.24
N THR A 204 -2.99 17.70 -7.13
CA THR A 204 -1.69 18.28 -6.75
C THR A 204 -0.62 17.95 -7.77
N ARG A 205 -0.56 16.70 -8.29
CA ARG A 205 0.40 16.33 -9.35
C ARG A 205 0.19 17.15 -10.63
N PHE A 206 -1.07 17.29 -11.06
CA PHE A 206 -1.42 18.05 -12.26
C PHE A 206 -1.08 19.54 -12.13
N PHE A 207 -1.42 20.12 -10.99
CA PHE A 207 -1.11 21.52 -10.69
C PHE A 207 0.40 21.78 -10.66
N LEU A 208 1.17 20.93 -9.95
CA LEU A 208 2.62 21.05 -9.89
C LEU A 208 3.28 20.85 -11.25
N ALA A 209 2.81 19.89 -12.06
CA ALA A 209 3.35 19.66 -13.40
C ALA A 209 3.13 20.86 -14.33
N LEU A 210 1.94 21.46 -14.29
CA LEU A 210 1.64 22.67 -15.06
C LEU A 210 2.51 23.86 -14.63
N ILE A 211 2.64 24.09 -13.32
CA ILE A 211 3.51 25.17 -12.79
C ILE A 211 4.95 24.93 -13.19
N LEU A 212 5.45 23.70 -13.06
CA LEU A 212 6.82 23.36 -13.43
C LEU A 212 7.08 23.61 -14.92
N GLY A 213 6.12 23.23 -15.78
CA GLY A 213 6.18 23.50 -17.22
C GLY A 213 6.20 24.99 -17.55
N LEU A 214 5.38 25.80 -16.87
CA LEU A 214 5.36 27.25 -17.05
C LEU A 214 6.62 27.93 -16.52
N VAL A 215 7.11 27.56 -15.33
CA VAL A 215 8.32 28.16 -14.73
C VAL A 215 9.51 27.92 -15.64
N PHE A 216 9.79 26.67 -16.03
CA PHE A 216 10.90 26.39 -16.93
C PHE A 216 10.65 26.92 -18.34
N GLY A 217 9.42 26.89 -18.82
CA GLY A 217 9.04 27.49 -20.10
C GLY A 217 9.37 28.98 -20.15
N ILE A 218 8.99 29.75 -19.14
CA ILE A 218 9.23 31.21 -19.04
C ILE A 218 10.73 31.51 -18.90
N THR A 219 11.45 30.75 -18.07
CA THR A 219 12.89 30.99 -17.82
C THR A 219 13.74 30.81 -19.08
N TYR A 220 13.32 29.96 -20.02
CA TYR A 220 14.08 29.61 -21.22
C TYR A 220 13.42 30.13 -22.51
N VAL A 221 12.55 31.13 -22.41
CA VAL A 221 12.01 31.82 -23.61
C VAL A 221 13.16 32.43 -24.39
N SER A 222 13.21 32.12 -25.68
CA SER A 222 14.25 32.60 -26.60
C SER A 222 15.68 32.22 -26.18
N ALA A 223 15.85 31.10 -25.49
CA ALA A 223 17.17 30.58 -25.15
C ALA A 223 17.96 30.17 -26.41
N GLU A 224 19.24 30.51 -26.43
CA GLU A 224 20.18 30.10 -27.48
C GLU A 224 20.96 28.87 -27.01
N TYR A 225 20.95 27.79 -27.80
CA TYR A 225 21.54 26.49 -27.43
C TYR A 225 22.86 26.17 -28.15
N THR A 226 23.39 27.10 -28.94
CA THR A 226 24.65 26.95 -29.70
C THR A 226 25.88 27.38 -28.91
N SER A 227 25.75 28.28 -27.95
CA SER A 227 26.87 28.69 -27.12
C SER A 227 27.20 27.63 -26.07
N TYR A 228 28.46 27.56 -25.65
CA TYR A 228 28.91 26.69 -24.55
C TYR A 228 28.08 26.91 -23.28
N ALA A 229 27.79 28.16 -22.92
CA ALA A 229 26.92 28.47 -21.79
C ALA A 229 25.47 28.04 -22.04
N GLY A 230 24.97 28.27 -23.26
CA GLY A 230 23.62 27.93 -23.69
C GLY A 230 23.30 26.44 -23.62
N ILE A 231 24.15 25.58 -24.18
CA ILE A 231 23.93 24.13 -24.16
C ILE A 231 24.05 23.55 -22.74
N ASN A 232 24.98 24.03 -21.92
CA ASN A 232 25.10 23.59 -20.52
C ASN A 232 23.87 24.01 -19.71
N SER A 233 23.34 25.21 -19.96
CA SER A 233 22.08 25.69 -19.38
C SER A 233 20.89 24.83 -19.85
N GLY A 234 20.81 24.53 -21.15
CA GLY A 234 19.79 23.64 -21.72
C GLY A 234 19.83 22.23 -21.14
N MET A 235 21.03 21.66 -20.95
CA MET A 235 21.20 20.38 -20.27
C MET A 235 20.75 20.44 -18.80
N GLY A 236 21.04 21.54 -18.11
CA GLY A 236 20.55 21.80 -16.75
C GLY A 236 19.03 21.92 -16.67
N MET A 237 18.40 22.54 -17.67
CA MET A 237 16.95 22.56 -17.81
C MET A 237 16.38 21.15 -17.94
N LEU A 238 16.89 20.32 -18.86
CA LEU A 238 16.42 18.95 -19.06
C LEU A 238 16.59 18.09 -17.80
N PHE A 239 17.72 18.25 -17.11
CA PHE A 239 17.99 17.61 -15.83
C PHE A 239 16.96 18.00 -14.76
N CYS A 240 16.72 19.30 -14.57
CA CYS A 240 15.80 19.80 -13.55
C CYS A 240 14.35 19.43 -13.85
N THR A 241 13.88 19.59 -15.10
CA THR A 241 12.49 19.30 -15.48
C THR A 241 12.18 17.80 -15.33
N THR A 242 13.05 16.94 -15.86
CA THR A 242 12.90 15.48 -15.77
C THR A 242 13.02 15.01 -14.32
N GLY A 243 14.04 15.49 -13.61
CA GLY A 243 14.34 15.09 -12.23
C GLY A 243 13.26 15.52 -11.23
N PHE A 244 12.82 16.78 -11.28
CA PHE A 244 11.83 17.29 -10.33
C PHE A 244 10.44 16.67 -10.56
N LEU A 245 10.02 16.53 -11.82
CA LEU A 245 8.75 15.86 -12.12
C LEU A 245 8.77 14.40 -11.65
N GLY A 246 9.88 13.70 -11.89
CA GLY A 246 10.11 12.35 -11.39
C GLY A 246 10.05 12.28 -9.86
N PHE A 247 10.74 13.17 -9.17
CA PHE A 247 10.79 13.22 -7.70
C PHE A 247 9.42 13.52 -7.07
N ILE A 248 8.62 14.40 -7.66
CA ILE A 248 7.22 14.67 -7.24
C ILE A 248 6.39 13.39 -7.33
N SER A 249 6.52 12.64 -8.42
CA SER A 249 5.81 11.36 -8.62
C SER A 249 6.24 10.30 -7.59
N PHE A 250 7.55 10.16 -7.38
CA PHE A 250 8.14 9.27 -6.37
C PHE A 250 7.64 9.58 -4.95
N SER A 251 7.69 10.85 -4.53
CA SER A 251 7.35 11.24 -3.16
C SER A 251 5.84 11.16 -2.89
N SER A 252 5.01 11.51 -3.88
CA SER A 252 3.56 11.58 -3.69
C SER A 252 2.88 10.21 -3.64
N VAL A 253 3.40 9.20 -4.34
CA VAL A 253 2.77 7.86 -4.41
C VAL A 253 2.97 7.03 -3.14
N MET A 254 4.06 7.26 -2.41
CA MET A 254 4.38 6.50 -1.20
C MET A 254 3.31 6.52 -0.11
N PRO A 255 2.81 7.70 0.34
CA PRO A 255 1.73 7.75 1.33
C PRO A 255 0.43 7.13 0.78
N MET A 256 0.14 7.31 -0.51
CA MET A 256 -1.03 6.71 -1.14
C MET A 256 -0.97 5.17 -1.11
N ALA A 257 0.17 4.58 -1.46
CA ALA A 257 0.38 3.13 -1.41
C ALA A 257 0.39 2.59 0.03
N SER A 258 0.92 3.34 1.00
CA SER A 258 0.99 2.90 2.40
C SER A 258 -0.37 2.89 3.09
N GLN A 259 -1.28 3.81 2.74
CA GLN A 259 -2.61 3.89 3.35
C GLN A 259 -3.48 2.66 3.07
N ASP A 260 -3.30 2.02 1.92
CA ASP A 260 -4.09 0.85 1.49
C ASP A 260 -3.53 -0.48 2.05
N ARG A 261 -2.33 -0.46 2.64
CA ARG A 261 -1.61 -1.66 3.08
C ARG A 261 -2.38 -2.49 4.11
N LEU A 262 -3.01 -1.84 5.09
CA LEU A 262 -3.77 -2.54 6.13
C LEU A 262 -5.00 -3.26 5.57
N ALA A 263 -5.70 -2.61 4.63
CA ALA A 263 -6.82 -3.23 3.94
C ALA A 263 -6.34 -4.43 3.10
N PHE A 264 -5.23 -4.28 2.37
CA PHE A 264 -4.61 -5.36 1.61
C PHE A 264 -4.26 -6.57 2.49
N TYR A 265 -3.62 -6.36 3.64
CA TYR A 265 -3.26 -7.47 4.54
C TYR A 265 -4.48 -8.21 5.07
N ARG A 266 -5.53 -7.48 5.49
CA ARG A 266 -6.78 -8.08 5.94
C ARG A 266 -7.45 -8.90 4.83
N GLU A 267 -7.63 -8.31 3.64
CA GLU A 267 -8.29 -8.95 2.50
C GLU A 267 -7.48 -10.15 1.98
N ARG A 268 -6.15 -10.09 2.07
CA ARG A 268 -5.27 -11.20 1.73
C ARG A 268 -5.37 -12.34 2.75
N ALA A 269 -5.46 -12.03 4.05
CA ALA A 269 -5.65 -13.05 5.10
C ALA A 269 -6.99 -13.77 4.92
N ALA A 270 -8.06 -13.02 4.64
CA ALA A 270 -9.40 -13.55 4.35
C ALA A 270 -9.53 -14.23 2.97
N GLN A 271 -8.45 -14.34 2.19
CA GLN A 271 -8.46 -14.89 0.81
C GLN A 271 -9.51 -14.25 -0.11
N THR A 272 -9.85 -12.98 0.08
CA THR A 272 -10.86 -12.27 -0.73
C THR A 272 -10.46 -12.22 -2.21
N TYR A 273 -9.16 -12.06 -2.50
CA TYR A 273 -8.61 -12.05 -3.85
C TYR A 273 -7.13 -12.46 -3.90
N ASN A 274 -6.62 -12.69 -5.10
CA ASN A 274 -5.23 -12.94 -5.40
C ASN A 274 -4.41 -11.64 -5.34
N ALA A 275 -3.27 -11.67 -4.65
CA ALA A 275 -2.35 -10.53 -4.55
C ALA A 275 -1.85 -10.05 -5.93
N LEU A 276 -1.84 -10.93 -6.94
CA LEU A 276 -1.52 -10.56 -8.32
C LEU A 276 -2.47 -9.47 -8.85
N TRP A 277 -3.78 -9.60 -8.65
CA TRP A 277 -4.75 -8.63 -9.17
C TRP A 277 -4.72 -7.30 -8.44
N TYR A 278 -4.36 -7.33 -7.15
CA TYR A 278 -4.07 -6.11 -6.40
C TYR A 278 -2.90 -5.35 -7.03
N PHE A 279 -1.81 -6.06 -7.30
CA PHE A 279 -0.63 -5.53 -7.96
C PHE A 279 -0.95 -5.00 -9.37
N VAL A 280 -1.72 -5.74 -10.18
CA VAL A 280 -2.13 -5.30 -11.52
C VAL A 280 -2.96 -4.02 -11.42
N GLY A 281 -3.95 -3.98 -10.52
CA GLY A 281 -4.77 -2.79 -10.29
C GLY A 281 -3.95 -1.56 -9.89
N SER A 282 -3.00 -1.71 -8.96
CA SER A 282 -2.10 -0.63 -8.55
C SER A 282 -1.09 -0.21 -9.63
N THR A 283 -0.77 -1.12 -10.56
CA THR A 283 0.10 -0.82 -11.72
C THR A 283 -0.63 0.03 -12.75
N VAL A 284 -1.80 -0.46 -13.20
CA VAL A 284 -2.52 0.07 -14.36
C VAL A 284 -3.12 1.44 -14.06
N VAL A 285 -3.56 1.67 -12.82
CA VAL A 285 -4.18 2.94 -12.44
C VAL A 285 -3.24 4.13 -12.60
N GLU A 286 -1.92 3.98 -12.42
CA GLU A 286 -0.96 5.08 -12.54
C GLU A 286 -0.79 5.60 -13.97
N ILE A 287 -0.89 4.70 -14.97
CA ILE A 287 -0.55 4.99 -16.37
C ILE A 287 -1.31 6.23 -16.91
N PRO A 288 -2.66 6.28 -16.88
CA PRO A 288 -3.38 7.43 -17.45
C PRO A 288 -3.10 8.75 -16.71
N TYR A 289 -2.95 8.71 -15.37
CA TYR A 289 -2.68 9.93 -14.60
C TYR A 289 -1.26 10.45 -14.84
N VAL A 290 -0.25 9.57 -14.93
CA VAL A 290 1.12 9.97 -15.27
C VAL A 290 1.19 10.58 -16.68
N PHE A 291 0.58 9.94 -17.67
CA PHE A 291 0.58 10.41 -19.05
C PHE A 291 -0.11 11.78 -19.19
N PHE A 292 -1.24 11.96 -18.50
CA PHE A 292 -1.92 13.25 -18.46
C PHE A 292 -1.10 14.32 -17.73
N SER A 293 -0.53 14.00 -16.57
CA SER A 293 0.30 14.94 -15.79
C SER A 293 1.52 15.41 -16.56
N THR A 294 2.18 14.52 -17.31
CA THR A 294 3.35 14.84 -18.12
C THR A 294 2.96 15.63 -19.38
N MET A 295 1.78 15.40 -19.95
CA MET A 295 1.25 16.22 -21.04
C MET A 295 0.99 17.66 -20.58
N LEU A 296 0.46 17.86 -19.37
CA LEU A 296 0.25 19.20 -18.79
C LEU A 296 1.54 20.00 -18.63
N LEU A 297 2.67 19.32 -18.38
CA LEU A 297 3.98 19.96 -18.40
C LEU A 297 4.41 20.26 -19.83
N MET A 298 4.38 19.24 -20.70
CA MET A 298 4.93 19.32 -22.06
C MET A 298 4.24 20.35 -22.94
N ALA A 299 2.92 20.47 -22.83
CA ALA A 299 2.12 21.34 -23.69
C ALA A 299 2.56 22.82 -23.68
N PRO A 300 2.76 23.48 -22.52
CA PRO A 300 3.38 24.81 -22.47
C PRO A 300 4.90 24.75 -22.58
N TYR A 301 5.56 23.80 -21.91
CA TYR A 301 7.02 23.76 -21.79
C TYR A 301 7.72 23.69 -23.16
N PHE A 302 7.36 22.70 -23.99
CA PHE A 302 8.08 22.39 -25.22
C PHE A 302 8.12 23.57 -26.22
N PRO A 303 7.00 24.24 -26.56
CA PRO A 303 7.05 25.40 -27.43
C PRO A 303 7.70 26.63 -26.78
N MET A 304 7.52 26.85 -25.47
CA MET A 304 8.07 28.05 -24.80
C MET A 304 9.60 28.06 -24.78
N VAL A 305 10.23 26.89 -24.63
CA VAL A 305 11.69 26.75 -24.63
C VAL A 305 12.29 26.73 -26.04
N GLY A 306 11.45 26.84 -27.08
CA GLY A 306 11.88 26.90 -28.47
C GLY A 306 12.11 25.56 -29.16
N PHE A 307 11.68 24.43 -28.56
CA PHE A 307 11.76 23.13 -29.23
C PHE A 307 10.68 23.00 -30.32
N THR A 308 11.04 22.35 -31.43
CA THR A 308 10.18 22.20 -32.61
C THR A 308 10.03 20.72 -33.00
N GLY A 309 9.09 20.44 -33.90
CA GLY A 309 8.86 19.09 -34.43
C GLY A 309 7.82 18.27 -33.65
N GLY A 310 6.77 17.83 -34.33
CA GLY A 310 5.70 17.02 -33.73
C GLY A 310 6.16 15.62 -33.32
N ALA A 311 7.00 14.97 -34.14
CA ALA A 311 7.56 13.66 -33.80
C ALA A 311 8.44 13.75 -32.54
N THR A 312 9.30 14.78 -32.45
CA THR A 312 10.14 15.06 -31.28
C THR A 312 9.31 15.36 -30.05
N PHE A 313 8.22 16.13 -30.16
CA PHE A 313 7.28 16.39 -29.06
C PHE A 313 6.70 15.09 -28.48
N PHE A 314 6.09 14.24 -29.32
CA PHE A 314 5.46 13.00 -28.85
C PHE A 314 6.50 11.99 -28.36
N ALA A 315 7.68 11.92 -28.99
CA ALA A 315 8.78 11.10 -28.51
C ALA A 315 9.25 11.58 -27.13
N TYR A 316 9.55 12.86 -26.95
CA TYR A 316 9.93 13.41 -25.64
C TYR A 316 8.84 13.08 -24.61
N TRP A 317 7.58 13.42 -24.90
CA TRP A 317 6.48 13.20 -23.97
C TRP A 317 6.39 11.73 -23.55
N LEU A 318 6.46 10.77 -24.48
CA LEU A 318 6.44 9.34 -24.18
C LEU A 318 7.61 8.94 -23.26
N HIS A 319 8.83 9.40 -23.54
CA HIS A 319 10.01 9.09 -22.72
C HIS A 319 9.90 9.70 -21.32
N LEU A 320 9.44 10.95 -21.22
CA LEU A 320 9.18 11.62 -19.95
C LEU A 320 8.09 10.90 -19.15
N SER A 321 6.98 10.51 -19.80
CA SER A 321 5.92 9.73 -19.16
C SER A 321 6.44 8.41 -18.62
N MET A 322 7.27 7.69 -19.39
CA MET A 322 7.88 6.43 -18.94
C MET A 322 8.83 6.64 -17.76
N HIS A 323 9.65 7.70 -17.77
CA HIS A 323 10.49 8.05 -16.63
C HIS A 323 9.67 8.33 -15.37
N VAL A 324 8.63 9.16 -15.48
CA VAL A 324 7.76 9.50 -14.35
C VAL A 324 6.95 8.29 -13.85
N LEU A 325 6.60 7.37 -14.75
CA LEU A 325 5.94 6.12 -14.42
C LEU A 325 6.89 5.18 -13.65
N TRP A 326 8.14 5.06 -14.10
CA TRP A 326 9.18 4.34 -13.36
C TRP A 326 9.36 4.92 -11.94
N GLN A 327 9.39 6.25 -11.80
CA GLN A 327 9.49 6.92 -10.50
C GLN A 327 8.31 6.62 -9.57
N ALA A 328 7.08 6.62 -10.12
CA ALA A 328 5.89 6.22 -9.36
C ALA A 328 6.02 4.77 -8.86
N TYR A 329 6.47 3.86 -9.72
CA TYR A 329 6.65 2.46 -9.34
C TYR A 329 7.81 2.24 -8.37
N PHE A 330 8.85 3.06 -8.44
CA PHE A 330 9.92 3.05 -7.45
C PHE A 330 9.39 3.48 -6.07
N GLY A 331 8.59 4.54 -6.00
CA GLY A 331 7.92 4.95 -4.75
C GLY A 331 6.99 3.87 -4.19
N GLN A 332 6.23 3.19 -5.05
CA GLN A 332 5.40 2.04 -4.64
C GLN A 332 6.26 0.89 -4.09
N LEU A 333 7.38 0.55 -4.74
CA LEU A 333 8.31 -0.46 -4.26
C LEU A 333 8.85 -0.13 -2.86
N MET A 334 9.28 1.11 -2.63
CA MET A 334 9.74 1.55 -1.30
C MET A 334 8.64 1.42 -0.26
N SER A 335 7.41 1.78 -0.62
CA SER A 335 6.24 1.62 0.24
C SER A 335 5.89 0.14 0.49
N TYR A 336 6.25 -0.80 -0.36
CA TYR A 336 6.00 -2.23 -0.10
C TYR A 336 7.12 -2.88 0.72
N LEU A 337 8.37 -2.47 0.50
CA LEU A 337 9.52 -3.02 1.21
C LEU A 337 9.63 -2.51 2.66
N MET A 338 9.26 -1.25 2.91
CA MET A 338 9.53 -0.61 4.20
C MET A 338 8.30 -0.56 5.13
N PRO A 339 8.51 -0.69 6.46
CA PRO A 339 7.42 -0.79 7.43
C PRO A 339 6.63 0.50 7.59
N THR A 340 7.26 1.67 7.40
CA THR A 340 6.59 2.97 7.52
C THR A 340 6.95 3.89 6.37
N VAL A 341 6.15 4.94 6.16
CA VAL A 341 6.38 5.93 5.11
C VAL A 341 7.66 6.71 5.37
N GLU A 342 7.99 6.97 6.64
CA GLU A 342 9.18 7.70 7.05
C GLU A 342 10.45 6.92 6.66
N VAL A 343 10.49 5.62 6.97
CA VAL A 343 11.62 4.75 6.60
C VAL A 343 11.73 4.62 5.08
N ALA A 344 10.61 4.41 4.39
CA ALA A 344 10.56 4.42 2.92
C ALA A 344 11.12 5.71 2.33
N THR A 345 10.86 6.85 2.98
CA THR A 345 11.26 8.18 2.49
C THR A 345 12.76 8.34 2.64
N ILE A 346 13.30 8.03 3.82
CA ILE A 346 14.74 8.16 4.10
C ILE A 346 15.56 7.30 3.12
N PHE A 347 15.23 6.02 3.01
CA PHE A 347 15.96 5.10 2.12
C PHE A 347 15.75 5.42 0.63
N GLY A 348 14.52 5.73 0.24
CA GLY A 348 14.21 6.03 -1.15
C GLY A 348 14.82 7.35 -1.63
N VAL A 349 14.84 8.39 -0.78
CA VAL A 349 15.53 9.65 -1.08
C VAL A 349 17.05 9.44 -1.15
N LEU A 350 17.63 8.63 -0.26
CA LEU A 350 19.06 8.29 -0.34
C LEU A 350 19.42 7.66 -1.70
N LEU A 351 18.63 6.68 -2.15
CA LEU A 351 18.82 6.05 -3.47
C LEU A 351 18.60 7.06 -4.62
N GLN A 352 17.59 7.93 -4.52
CA GLN A 352 17.39 9.02 -5.47
C GLN A 352 18.62 9.91 -5.56
N MET A 353 19.23 10.31 -4.45
CA MET A 353 20.42 11.17 -4.45
C MET A 353 21.60 10.52 -5.18
N ILE A 354 21.79 9.22 -5.01
CA ILE A 354 22.79 8.45 -5.76
C ILE A 354 22.44 8.51 -7.26
N PHE A 355 21.19 8.27 -7.65
CA PHE A 355 20.78 8.34 -9.05
C PHE A 355 20.87 9.75 -9.65
N PHE A 356 20.61 10.79 -8.87
CA PHE A 356 20.78 12.19 -9.30
C PHE A 356 22.24 12.50 -9.58
N LEU A 357 23.16 12.05 -8.71
CA LEU A 357 24.60 12.28 -8.86
C LEU A 357 25.18 11.52 -10.06
N PHE A 358 24.73 10.29 -10.30
CA PHE A 358 25.26 9.41 -11.36
C PHE A 358 24.38 9.39 -12.62
N ASN A 359 23.62 10.45 -12.91
CA ASN A 359 22.86 10.52 -14.16
C ASN A 359 23.66 11.05 -15.36
N GLY A 360 24.86 11.58 -15.13
CA GLY A 360 25.76 12.07 -16.17
C GLY A 360 25.57 13.52 -16.61
N PHE A 361 24.82 14.34 -15.88
CA PHE A 361 24.82 15.80 -16.05
C PHE A 361 25.91 16.48 -15.23
N ASN A 362 25.87 16.31 -13.91
CA ASN A 362 26.84 16.90 -12.99
C ASN A 362 27.24 15.87 -11.90
N PRO A 363 28.40 15.20 -12.02
CA PRO A 363 29.41 15.38 -13.07
C PRO A 363 28.95 14.87 -14.47
N PRO A 364 29.50 15.43 -15.56
CA PRO A 364 29.26 14.91 -16.91
C PRO A 364 29.64 13.44 -17.06
N GLY A 365 28.90 12.69 -17.88
CA GLY A 365 29.08 11.24 -18.02
C GLY A 365 30.51 10.79 -18.37
N ALA A 366 31.25 11.59 -19.14
CA ALA A 366 32.63 11.28 -19.53
C ALA A 366 33.66 11.49 -18.41
N SER A 367 33.39 12.40 -17.46
CA SER A 367 34.30 12.72 -16.36
C SER A 367 34.12 11.85 -15.12
N ILE A 368 33.12 10.96 -15.11
CA ILE A 368 32.91 9.99 -14.02
C ILE A 368 34.11 9.04 -13.94
N PRO A 369 34.82 8.96 -12.79
CA PRO A 369 35.96 8.08 -12.62
C PRO A 369 35.63 6.61 -12.86
N GLN A 370 36.56 5.86 -13.45
CA GLN A 370 36.35 4.47 -13.87
C GLN A 370 35.84 3.57 -12.73
N GLY A 371 36.32 3.78 -11.49
CA GLY A 371 35.88 3.01 -10.31
C GLY A 371 34.40 3.17 -9.95
N TYR A 372 33.78 4.31 -10.29
CA TYR A 372 32.36 4.58 -10.02
C TYR A 372 31.46 4.44 -11.25
N LYS A 373 32.04 4.08 -12.41
CA LYS A 373 31.31 4.04 -13.68
C LYS A 373 30.18 3.01 -13.70
N TRP A 374 30.27 1.97 -12.86
CA TRP A 374 29.17 1.01 -12.69
C TRP A 374 27.90 1.65 -12.09
N LEU A 375 28.03 2.62 -11.17
CA LEU A 375 26.88 3.37 -10.62
C LEU A 375 26.18 4.17 -11.71
N TYR A 376 26.95 4.77 -12.61
CA TYR A 376 26.43 5.42 -13.80
C TYR A 376 25.64 4.46 -14.71
N HIS A 377 26.10 3.22 -14.90
CA HIS A 377 25.41 2.24 -15.74
C HIS A 377 24.12 1.67 -15.12
N ILE A 378 24.03 1.52 -13.80
CA ILE A 378 22.81 1.01 -13.16
C ILE A 378 21.77 2.10 -12.87
N THR A 379 22.14 3.37 -12.99
CA THR A 379 21.29 4.52 -12.69
C THR A 379 20.22 4.71 -13.78
N PRO A 380 18.91 4.58 -13.46
CA PRO A 380 17.86 4.71 -14.47
C PRO A 380 17.73 6.13 -15.04
N HIS A 381 18.03 7.15 -14.22
CA HIS A 381 17.95 8.56 -14.60
C HIS A 381 18.89 8.91 -15.75
N LYS A 382 20.05 8.24 -15.85
CA LYS A 382 21.01 8.41 -16.94
C LYS A 382 20.31 8.22 -18.28
N TYR A 383 19.61 7.10 -18.45
CA TYR A 383 19.01 6.73 -19.72
C TYR A 383 17.90 7.70 -20.10
N SER A 384 17.08 8.12 -19.13
CA SER A 384 16.03 9.12 -19.35
C SER A 384 16.59 10.49 -19.76
N LEU A 385 17.65 10.96 -19.09
CA LEU A 385 18.29 12.22 -19.44
C LEU A 385 18.96 12.15 -20.83
N ALA A 386 19.70 11.07 -21.09
CA ALA A 386 20.35 10.85 -22.38
C ALA A 386 19.34 10.80 -23.53
N LEU A 387 18.16 10.21 -23.31
CA LEU A 387 17.07 10.18 -24.29
C LEU A 387 16.55 11.58 -24.61
N VAL A 388 16.13 12.34 -23.61
CA VAL A 388 15.55 13.68 -23.85
C VAL A 388 16.58 14.63 -24.44
N ALA A 389 17.84 14.58 -23.97
CA ALA A 389 18.93 15.40 -24.51
C ALA A 389 19.24 15.04 -25.96
N SER A 390 19.35 13.74 -26.28
CA SER A 390 19.63 13.29 -27.64
C SER A 390 18.50 13.63 -28.61
N LEU A 391 17.24 13.61 -28.14
CA LEU A 391 16.08 13.94 -28.97
C LEU A 391 16.02 15.42 -29.36
N VAL A 392 16.37 16.34 -28.45
CA VAL A 392 16.22 17.79 -28.70
C VAL A 392 17.51 18.47 -29.13
N PHE A 393 18.68 17.93 -28.79
CA PHE A 393 19.98 18.53 -29.09
C PHE A 393 20.91 17.63 -29.92
N GLY A 394 20.60 16.34 -30.06
CA GLY A 394 21.53 15.36 -30.66
C GLY A 394 21.29 15.04 -32.13
N ASP A 395 20.17 15.48 -32.72
CA ASP A 395 19.85 15.17 -34.12
C ASP A 395 20.72 15.98 -35.08
N CYS A 396 21.31 15.30 -36.05
CA CYS A 396 22.08 15.91 -37.12
C CYS A 396 22.12 14.95 -38.33
N PRO A 397 21.10 15.00 -39.20
CA PRO A 397 21.03 14.17 -40.39
C PRO A 397 22.01 14.63 -41.47
N SER A 398 22.69 13.69 -42.11
CA SER A 398 23.68 13.98 -43.17
C SER A 398 23.07 14.60 -44.43
N ASP A 399 21.77 14.37 -44.68
CA ASP A 399 21.02 14.89 -45.83
C ASP A 399 20.25 16.19 -45.51
N GLY A 400 20.42 16.75 -44.30
CA GLY A 400 19.73 17.96 -43.86
C GLY A 400 20.45 19.26 -44.19
N ASP A 401 19.73 20.38 -44.14
CA ASP A 401 20.25 21.74 -44.40
C ASP A 401 21.22 22.25 -43.31
N GLY A 402 21.61 21.41 -42.34
CA GLY A 402 22.48 21.78 -41.21
C GLY A 402 21.84 22.74 -40.19
N SER A 403 20.54 23.02 -40.33
CA SER A 403 19.79 23.96 -39.47
C SER A 403 19.44 23.41 -38.09
N GLU A 404 19.49 22.09 -37.91
CA GLU A 404 19.22 21.44 -36.61
C GLU A 404 20.28 21.79 -35.58
N ILE A 405 19.86 21.95 -34.31
CA ILE A 405 20.73 22.38 -33.20
C ILE A 405 21.96 21.46 -33.09
N GLY A 406 21.80 20.15 -33.29
CA GLY A 406 22.89 19.19 -33.19
C GLY A 406 24.00 19.35 -34.24
N CYS A 407 23.69 19.90 -35.42
CA CYS A 407 24.67 20.14 -36.49
C CYS A 407 25.43 21.46 -36.34
N GLN A 408 24.96 22.38 -35.50
CA GLN A 408 25.54 23.72 -35.39
C GLN A 408 26.86 23.68 -34.60
N VAL A 409 27.85 24.43 -35.08
CA VAL A 409 29.16 24.59 -34.42
C VAL A 409 29.00 25.48 -33.19
N MET A 410 29.58 25.05 -32.08
CA MET A 410 29.42 25.75 -30.81
C MET A 410 30.26 27.02 -30.72
N THR A 411 29.73 28.04 -30.04
CA THR A 411 30.44 29.30 -29.78
C THR A 411 30.88 29.43 -28.31
N GLY A 412 31.99 30.13 -28.06
CA GLY A 412 32.48 30.37 -26.69
C GLY A 412 33.03 29.13 -25.98
N LEU A 413 33.60 28.20 -26.73
CA LEU A 413 34.24 26.99 -26.19
C LEU A 413 35.49 27.34 -25.35
N PRO A 414 35.74 26.62 -24.24
CA PRO A 414 37.00 26.73 -23.51
C PRO A 414 38.17 26.18 -24.35
N PRO A 415 39.42 26.66 -24.14
CA PRO A 415 40.60 26.24 -24.91
C PRO A 415 40.94 24.74 -24.81
N SER A 416 40.32 24.01 -23.88
CA SER A 416 40.50 22.57 -23.72
C SER A 416 39.70 21.72 -24.73
N LEU A 417 38.77 22.32 -25.46
CA LEU A 417 37.91 21.64 -26.44
C LEU A 417 38.24 22.09 -27.88
N PRO A 418 38.01 21.23 -28.90
CA PRO A 418 38.25 21.60 -30.30
C PRO A 418 37.37 22.78 -30.74
N GLU A 419 37.93 23.74 -31.50
CA GLU A 419 37.22 24.96 -31.92
C GLU A 419 36.01 24.69 -32.84
N ASP A 420 36.06 23.63 -33.65
CA ASP A 420 35.00 23.26 -34.61
C ASP A 420 34.01 22.22 -34.05
N MET A 421 33.88 22.10 -32.72
CA MET A 421 33.02 21.09 -32.09
C MET A 421 31.54 21.42 -32.28
N THR A 422 30.78 20.46 -32.81
CA THR A 422 29.31 20.57 -32.94
C THR A 422 28.61 20.27 -31.61
N VAL A 423 27.36 20.72 -31.45
CA VAL A 423 26.54 20.39 -30.27
C VAL A 423 26.38 18.87 -30.09
N LYS A 424 26.21 18.13 -31.20
CA LYS A 424 26.13 16.66 -31.17
C LYS A 424 27.41 16.02 -30.65
N ASP A 425 28.58 16.49 -31.10
CA ASP A 425 29.87 15.97 -30.65
C ASP A 425 30.09 16.30 -29.16
N TYR A 426 29.74 17.52 -28.74
CA TYR A 426 29.83 17.94 -27.34
C TYR A 426 28.97 17.08 -26.41
N LEU A 427 27.74 16.76 -26.78
CA LEU A 427 26.89 15.82 -26.03
C LEU A 427 27.51 14.42 -25.94
N GLY A 428 28.10 13.95 -27.03
CA GLY A 428 28.74 12.64 -27.11
C GLY A 428 30.01 12.53 -26.27
N ASP A 429 30.86 13.56 -26.30
CA ASP A 429 32.20 13.53 -25.72
C ASP A 429 32.23 14.00 -24.27
N VAL A 430 31.38 14.96 -23.90
CA VAL A 430 31.33 15.50 -22.52
C VAL A 430 30.27 14.79 -21.68
N PHE A 431 29.04 14.70 -22.17
CA PHE A 431 27.93 14.12 -21.42
C PHE A 431 27.77 12.60 -21.65
N ALA A 432 28.48 12.02 -22.61
CA ALA A 432 28.31 10.62 -23.03
C ALA A 432 26.89 10.29 -23.49
N MET A 433 26.23 11.24 -24.15
CA MET A 433 24.85 11.12 -24.65
C MET A 433 24.85 11.16 -26.17
N LYS A 434 24.54 10.02 -26.80
CA LYS A 434 24.61 9.86 -28.26
C LYS A 434 23.22 9.63 -28.86
N HIS A 435 22.94 10.36 -29.93
CA HIS A 435 21.68 10.21 -30.68
C HIS A 435 21.47 8.80 -31.25
N SER A 436 22.54 8.12 -31.66
CA SER A 436 22.46 6.73 -32.15
C SER A 436 22.01 5.72 -31.08
N GLU A 437 22.05 6.06 -29.80
CA GLU A 437 21.70 5.17 -28.69
C GLU A 437 20.25 5.33 -28.21
N ILE A 438 19.40 6.13 -28.87
CA ILE A 438 18.01 6.38 -28.45
C ILE A 438 17.24 5.07 -28.22
N TYR A 439 17.21 4.15 -29.18
CA TYR A 439 16.47 2.89 -29.03
C TYR A 439 17.00 2.00 -27.91
N LYS A 440 18.34 1.99 -27.73
CA LYS A 440 19.01 1.26 -26.65
C LYS A 440 18.62 1.84 -25.29
N ASN A 441 18.67 3.16 -25.14
CA ASN A 441 18.30 3.85 -23.90
C ASN A 441 16.81 3.67 -23.58
N PHE A 442 15.94 3.66 -24.58
CA PHE A 442 14.52 3.35 -24.41
C PHE A 442 14.31 1.92 -23.88
N GLY A 443 15.01 0.94 -24.45
CA GLY A 443 15.00 -0.44 -23.96
C GLY A 443 15.41 -0.56 -22.49
N PHE A 444 16.43 0.19 -22.05
CA PHE A 444 16.84 0.22 -20.65
C PHE A 444 15.75 0.81 -19.73
N VAL A 445 15.12 1.93 -20.10
CA VAL A 445 14.04 2.53 -19.31
C VAL A 445 12.87 1.54 -19.13
N LEU A 446 12.45 0.87 -20.21
CA LEU A 446 11.42 -0.16 -20.13
C LEU A 446 11.86 -1.34 -19.25
N GLY A 447 13.12 -1.78 -19.39
CA GLY A 447 13.72 -2.81 -18.54
C GLY A 447 13.65 -2.46 -17.05
N PHE A 448 14.00 -1.23 -16.67
CA PHE A 448 13.89 -0.77 -15.28
C PHE A 448 12.45 -0.76 -14.78
N ILE A 449 11.48 -0.33 -15.59
CA ILE A 449 10.05 -0.40 -15.24
C ILE A 449 9.68 -1.85 -14.90
N VAL A 450 10.00 -2.80 -15.78
CA VAL A 450 9.68 -4.22 -15.59
C VAL A 450 10.35 -4.79 -14.35
N VAL A 451 11.65 -4.53 -14.15
CA VAL A 451 12.41 -5.02 -12.99
C VAL A 451 11.82 -4.48 -11.69
N TYR A 452 11.55 -3.18 -11.58
CA TYR A 452 11.03 -2.59 -10.35
C TYR A 452 9.59 -3.05 -10.06
N ARG A 453 8.77 -3.25 -11.09
CA ARG A 453 7.45 -3.88 -10.95
C ARG A 453 7.55 -5.33 -10.48
N PHE A 454 8.48 -6.11 -11.03
CA PHE A 454 8.70 -7.48 -10.58
C PHE A 454 9.14 -7.53 -9.10
N LEU A 455 10.08 -6.67 -8.71
CA LEU A 455 10.50 -6.53 -7.31
C LEU A 455 9.33 -6.11 -6.40
N ALA A 456 8.46 -5.21 -6.87
CA ALA A 456 7.28 -4.78 -6.12
C ALA A 456 6.27 -5.91 -5.93
N LEU A 457 6.08 -6.77 -6.94
CA LEU A 457 5.25 -7.98 -6.84
C LEU A 457 5.83 -8.97 -5.82
N LEU A 458 7.15 -9.19 -5.83
CA LEU A 458 7.82 -10.03 -4.85
C LEU A 458 7.68 -9.44 -3.44
N ALA A 459 7.86 -8.14 -3.27
CA ALA A 459 7.67 -7.45 -2.00
C ALA A 459 6.25 -7.66 -1.46
N LEU A 460 5.21 -7.41 -2.29
CA LEU A 460 3.82 -7.66 -1.90
C LEU A 460 3.54 -9.13 -1.55
N ARG A 461 4.24 -10.08 -2.19
CA ARG A 461 4.05 -11.51 -1.94
C ARG A 461 4.73 -11.97 -0.65
N PHE A 462 5.96 -11.54 -0.39
CA PHE A 462 6.81 -12.12 0.65
C PHE A 462 7.00 -11.23 1.88
N VAL A 463 6.85 -9.92 1.76
CA VAL A 463 7.00 -8.98 2.87
C VAL A 463 5.67 -8.81 3.58
N ASN A 464 5.68 -8.95 4.91
CA ASN A 464 4.53 -8.67 5.76
C ASN A 464 4.97 -7.96 7.04
N HIS A 465 4.59 -6.69 7.15
CA HIS A 465 4.92 -5.81 8.27
C HIS A 465 4.00 -5.92 9.49
N GLN A 466 3.03 -6.86 9.49
CA GLN A 466 2.21 -7.16 10.68
C GLN A 466 2.88 -8.14 11.64
N LYS A 467 3.81 -8.96 11.13
CA LYS A 467 4.60 -9.86 11.99
C LYS A 467 5.70 -9.01 12.62
N LYS A 468 5.59 -8.78 13.92
CA LYS A 468 6.65 -8.15 14.72
C LYS A 468 7.93 -8.97 14.65
#